data_AF-A0A8T5L9Q7-F1
#
_entry.id   AF-A0A8T5L9Q7-F1
#
_cell.length_a   1.000
_cell.length_b   1.000
_cell.length_c   1.000
_cell.angle_alpha   90.00
_cell.angle_beta   90.00
_cell.angle_gamma   90.00
#
_symmetry.space_group_name_H-M   'P 1'
#
loop_
_entity.id
_entity.type
_entity.pdbx_description
1 polymer ?
#
loop_
_entity_poly.entity_id
_entity_poly.type
_entity_poly.pdbx_seq_one_letter_code
_entity_poly.pdbx_strand_id
1 'polypeptide(L)'
;MVQSILTKKRAQAWGLDVTVAIVIFFAGIVVLYIYAINYSSGQGDDLDDLFYEGNLASELILSDSSLGILSDGKVNQTKLEAFDANYINRRTDFGISRNFYFTLDNGVNYGRVNTTGVDNFIQVTRITIYNNKPTKFQLFVYS
;
A
#
# COMPACT_ATOMS: atom_id res chain seq x y z
N MET A 1 36.83 -18.89 60.19
CA MET A 1 37.41 -17.94 59.20
C MET A 1 37.27 -18.40 57.75
N VAL A 2 37.27 -19.70 57.44
CA VAL A 2 37.15 -20.22 56.06
C VAL A 2 35.73 -20.09 55.47
N GLN A 3 34.69 -20.22 56.30
CA GLN A 3 33.30 -20.15 55.81
C GLN A 3 32.86 -18.75 55.32
N SER A 4 33.41 -17.65 55.85
CA SER A 4 33.06 -16.29 55.41
C SER A 4 33.69 -15.91 54.06
N ILE A 5 34.75 -16.61 53.65
CA ILE A 5 35.42 -16.41 52.35
C ILE A 5 34.66 -17.15 51.25
N LEU A 6 34.12 -18.34 51.55
CA LEU A 6 33.35 -19.15 50.59
C LEU A 6 31.99 -18.52 50.23
N THR A 7 31.31 -17.90 51.19
CA THR A 7 30.03 -17.19 50.93
C THR A 7 30.23 -15.91 50.13
N LYS A 8 31.31 -15.15 50.36
CA LYS A 8 31.68 -13.99 49.54
C LYS A 8 31.93 -14.36 48.07
N LYS A 9 32.60 -15.48 47.80
CA LYS A 9 32.86 -15.95 46.44
C LYS A 9 31.60 -16.41 45.70
N ARG A 10 30.64 -17.05 46.40
CA ARG A 10 29.35 -17.45 45.82
C ARG A 10 28.44 -16.26 45.49
N ALA A 11 28.36 -15.27 46.39
CA ALA A 11 27.58 -14.06 46.15
C ALA A 11 28.15 -13.22 44.98
N GLN A 12 29.47 -13.18 44.83
CA GLN A 12 30.13 -12.50 43.71
C GLN A 12 29.85 -13.21 42.36
N ALA A 13 29.82 -14.55 42.34
CA ALA A 13 29.46 -15.31 41.14
C ALA A 13 28.00 -15.07 40.72
N TRP A 14 27.08 -15.02 41.69
CA TRP A 14 25.67 -14.68 41.44
C TRP A 14 25.49 -13.27 40.87
N GLY A 15 26.23 -12.28 41.39
CA GLY A 15 26.18 -10.91 40.86
C GLY A 15 26.70 -10.79 39.42
N LEU A 16 27.68 -11.62 39.05
CA LEU A 16 28.21 -11.65 37.70
C LEU A 16 27.20 -12.23 36.71
N ASP A 17 26.53 -13.34 37.05
CA ASP A 17 25.48 -13.92 36.21
C ASP A 17 24.31 -12.96 35.99
N VAL A 18 23.87 -12.26 37.04
CA VAL A 18 22.81 -11.24 36.93
C VAL A 18 23.26 -10.08 36.05
N THR A 19 24.49 -9.62 36.19
CA THR A 19 25.03 -8.53 35.36
C THR A 19 25.10 -8.95 33.90
N VAL A 20 25.57 -10.16 33.61
CA VAL A 20 25.63 -10.72 32.25
C VAL A 20 24.22 -10.86 31.66
N ALA A 21 23.25 -11.36 32.43
CA ALA A 21 21.86 -11.48 31.98
C ALA A 21 21.25 -10.13 31.62
N ILE A 22 21.50 -9.09 32.43
CA ILE A 22 21.04 -7.72 32.17
C ILE A 22 21.66 -7.19 30.87
N VAL A 23 22.97 -7.38 30.66
CA VAL A 23 23.65 -6.95 29.44
C VAL A 23 23.06 -7.64 28.19
N ILE A 24 22.84 -8.96 28.25
CA ILE A 24 22.24 -9.71 27.15
C ILE A 24 20.80 -9.23 26.88
N PHE A 25 20.02 -8.97 27.93
CA PHE A 25 18.66 -8.46 27.81
C PHE A 25 18.62 -7.09 27.12
N PHE A 26 19.47 -6.14 27.53
CA PHE A 26 19.55 -4.83 26.89
C PHE A 26 20.09 -4.91 25.46
N ALA A 27 21.06 -5.77 25.19
CA ALA A 27 21.53 -6.02 23.82
C ALA A 27 20.39 -6.54 22.93
N GLY A 28 19.55 -7.45 23.45
CA GLY A 28 18.34 -7.93 22.76
C GLY A 28 17.35 -6.81 22.47
N ILE A 29 17.09 -5.91 23.43
CA ILE A 29 16.23 -4.74 23.22
C ILE A 29 16.78 -3.83 22.12
N VAL A 30 18.09 -3.57 22.11
CA VAL A 30 18.72 -2.73 21.07
C VAL A 30 18.58 -3.37 19.69
N VAL A 31 18.79 -4.68 19.57
CA VAL A 31 18.60 -5.41 18.30
C VAL A 31 17.14 -5.34 17.85
N LEU A 32 16.18 -5.58 18.74
CA LEU A 32 14.76 -5.48 18.42
C LEU A 32 14.34 -4.06 18.04
N TYR A 33 14.90 -3.04 18.70
CA TYR A 33 14.65 -1.64 18.39
C TYR A 33 15.14 -1.26 16.99
N ILE A 34 16.38 -1.65 16.64
CA ILE A 34 16.93 -1.43 15.30
C ILE A 34 16.10 -2.17 14.25
N TYR A 35 15.68 -3.41 14.53
CA TYR A 35 14.83 -4.18 13.64
C TYR A 35 13.47 -3.51 13.41
N ALA A 36 12.81 -3.06 14.48
CA ALA A 36 11.49 -2.43 14.40
C ALA A 36 11.50 -1.12 13.61
N ILE A 37 12.54 -0.29 13.79
CA ILE A 37 12.67 0.98 13.05
C ILE A 37 12.85 0.73 11.56
N ASN A 38 13.77 -0.16 11.18
CA ASN A 38 14.06 -0.44 9.77
C ASN A 38 12.91 -1.18 9.05
N TYR A 39 12.07 -1.92 9.78
CA TYR A 39 10.90 -2.58 9.19
C TYR A 39 9.79 -1.58 8.82
N SER A 40 9.64 -0.50 9.60
CA SER A 40 8.52 0.45 9.43
C SER A 40 8.71 1.46 8.29
N SER A 41 9.94 1.73 7.86
CA SER A 41 10.24 2.83 6.94
C SER A 41 9.89 2.56 5.47
N GLY A 42 9.59 1.32 5.07
CA GLY A 42 9.25 1.00 3.67
C GLY A 42 7.75 1.04 3.34
N GLN A 43 6.87 0.75 4.29
CA GLN A 43 5.43 0.57 4.02
C GLN A 43 4.65 1.90 3.90
N GLY A 44 5.11 2.97 4.56
CA GLY A 44 4.47 4.28 4.49
C GLY A 44 4.62 4.91 3.10
N ASP A 45 5.85 4.93 2.59
CA ASP A 45 6.17 5.51 1.28
C ASP A 45 5.45 4.78 0.14
N ASP A 46 5.37 3.45 0.19
CA ASP A 46 4.65 2.64 -0.81
C ASP A 46 3.14 2.94 -0.84
N LEU A 47 2.52 3.16 0.32
CA LEU A 47 1.10 3.44 0.43
C LEU A 47 0.77 4.87 -0.04
N ASP A 48 1.60 5.84 0.32
CA ASP A 48 1.43 7.24 -0.12
C ASP A 48 1.61 7.35 -1.64
N ASP A 49 2.59 6.67 -2.22
CA ASP A 49 2.79 6.58 -3.67
C ASP A 49 1.59 5.91 -4.36
N LEU A 50 1.03 4.85 -3.77
CA LEU A 50 -0.20 4.22 -4.25
C LEU A 50 -1.37 5.20 -4.26
N PHE A 51 -1.58 5.94 -3.17
CA PHE A 51 -2.65 6.94 -3.10
C PHE A 51 -2.44 8.05 -4.13
N TYR A 52 -1.20 8.50 -4.34
CA TYR A 52 -0.88 9.48 -5.36
C TYR A 52 -1.20 8.96 -6.77
N GLU A 53 -0.68 7.78 -7.14
CA GLU A 53 -0.95 7.16 -8.44
C GLU A 53 -2.45 6.90 -8.64
N GLY A 54 -3.16 6.43 -7.61
CA GLY A 54 -4.60 6.16 -7.69
C GLY A 54 -5.43 7.43 -7.88
N ASN A 55 -5.07 8.53 -7.21
CA ASN A 55 -5.76 9.80 -7.42
C ASN A 55 -5.50 10.34 -8.82
N LEU A 56 -4.24 10.36 -9.26
CA LEU A 56 -3.87 10.78 -10.61
C LEU A 56 -4.60 9.95 -11.68
N ALA A 57 -4.59 8.62 -11.53
CA ALA A 57 -5.30 7.70 -12.42
C ALA A 57 -6.79 8.00 -12.46
N SER A 58 -7.43 8.22 -11.30
CA SER A 58 -8.86 8.53 -11.23
C SER A 58 -9.20 9.82 -11.98
N GLU A 59 -8.34 10.84 -11.91
CA GLU A 59 -8.54 12.13 -12.57
C GLU A 59 -8.29 12.04 -14.07
N LEU A 60 -7.26 11.32 -14.50
CA LEU A 60 -6.96 11.11 -15.91
C LEU A 60 -8.03 10.28 -16.60
N ILE A 61 -8.51 9.21 -15.95
CA ILE A 61 -9.63 8.39 -16.44
C ILE A 61 -10.88 9.26 -16.51
N LEU A 62 -11.24 9.97 -15.44
CA LEU A 62 -12.40 10.87 -15.40
C LEU A 62 -12.09 12.25 -15.98
N SER A 63 -11.49 12.29 -17.17
CA SER A 63 -11.24 13.53 -17.91
C SER A 63 -11.90 13.53 -19.28
N ASP A 64 -12.13 14.73 -19.83
CA ASP A 64 -12.60 14.93 -21.21
C ASP A 64 -11.49 14.78 -22.27
N SER A 65 -10.26 14.49 -21.83
CA SER A 65 -9.10 14.34 -22.71
C SER A 65 -9.24 13.17 -23.69
N SER A 66 -8.29 13.03 -24.62
CA SER A 66 -8.19 11.87 -25.53
C SER A 66 -7.90 10.56 -24.78
N LEU A 67 -7.37 10.67 -23.56
CA LEU A 67 -7.03 9.52 -22.71
C LEU A 67 -8.14 9.15 -21.72
N GLY A 68 -8.98 10.12 -21.33
CA GLY A 68 -10.09 9.92 -20.43
C GLY A 68 -11.34 9.33 -21.09
N ILE A 69 -12.33 9.01 -20.25
CA ILE A 69 -13.61 8.40 -20.64
C ILE A 69 -14.76 9.40 -20.70
N LEU A 70 -14.54 10.68 -20.37
CA LEU A 70 -15.60 11.67 -20.37
C LEU A 70 -15.76 12.36 -21.74
N SER A 71 -16.98 12.79 -22.02
CA SER A 71 -17.34 13.79 -23.02
C SER A 71 -18.37 14.74 -22.39
N ASP A 72 -18.05 16.03 -22.40
CA ASP A 72 -18.86 17.09 -21.79
C ASP A 72 -19.18 16.78 -20.30
N GLY A 73 -18.18 16.29 -19.57
CA GLY A 73 -18.30 15.95 -18.14
C GLY A 73 -19.15 14.71 -17.83
N LYS A 74 -19.53 13.92 -18.85
CA LYS A 74 -20.28 12.67 -18.70
C LYS A 74 -19.50 11.50 -19.27
N VAL A 75 -19.63 10.32 -18.66
CA VAL A 75 -19.01 9.10 -19.19
C VAL A 75 -19.57 8.80 -20.58
N ASN A 76 -18.67 8.71 -21.55
CA ASN A 76 -18.96 8.37 -22.93
C ASN A 76 -18.73 6.87 -23.16
N GLN A 77 -19.76 6.16 -23.62
CA GLN A 77 -19.71 4.72 -23.80
C GLN A 77 -18.63 4.28 -24.80
N THR A 78 -18.47 4.98 -25.92
CA THR A 78 -17.46 4.64 -26.94
C THR A 78 -16.06 4.83 -26.40
N LYS A 79 -15.81 5.90 -25.64
CA LYS A 79 -14.50 6.10 -24.97
C LYS A 79 -14.23 5.02 -23.92
N LEU A 80 -15.26 4.63 -23.16
CA LEU A 80 -15.17 3.58 -22.14
C LEU A 80 -14.82 2.21 -22.76
N GLU A 81 -15.46 1.83 -23.85
CA GLU A 81 -15.16 0.58 -24.58
C GLU A 81 -13.75 0.60 -25.18
N ALA A 82 -13.34 1.74 -25.76
CA ALA A 82 -12.00 1.92 -26.32
C ALA A 82 -10.91 1.89 -25.24
N PHE A 83 -11.24 2.31 -24.02
CA PHE A 83 -10.35 2.23 -22.86
C PHE A 83 -10.03 0.78 -22.51
N ASP A 84 -11.06 -0.03 -22.34
CA ASP A 84 -10.93 -1.43 -21.89
C ASP A 84 -10.15 -2.27 -22.90
N ALA A 85 -10.43 -2.09 -24.19
CA ALA A 85 -9.73 -2.77 -25.28
C ALA A 85 -8.22 -2.45 -25.32
N ASN A 86 -7.78 -1.31 -24.80
CA ASN A 86 -6.39 -0.83 -24.89
C ASN A 86 -5.73 -0.59 -23.53
N TYR A 87 -6.18 -1.27 -22.46
CA TYR A 87 -5.71 -1.06 -21.09
C TYR A 87 -4.17 -0.94 -20.96
N ILE A 88 -3.41 -1.84 -21.59
CA ILE A 88 -1.93 -1.86 -21.47
C ILE A 88 -1.32 -0.56 -22.00
N ASN A 89 -1.81 -0.08 -23.14
CA ASN A 89 -1.35 1.17 -23.75
C ASN A 89 -1.79 2.35 -22.89
N ARG A 90 -3.06 2.37 -22.46
CA ARG A 90 -3.61 3.45 -21.61
C ARG A 90 -2.84 3.61 -20.31
N ARG A 91 -2.52 2.52 -19.63
CA ARG A 91 -1.70 2.55 -18.41
C ARG A 91 -0.34 3.21 -18.66
N THR A 92 0.29 2.87 -19.77
CA THR A 92 1.58 3.46 -20.19
C THR A 92 1.41 4.95 -20.52
N ASP A 93 0.36 5.32 -21.25
CA ASP A 93 0.07 6.71 -21.63
C ASP A 93 -0.20 7.60 -20.41
N PHE A 94 -0.79 7.05 -19.35
CA PHE A 94 -0.99 7.74 -18.08
C PHE A 94 0.27 7.83 -17.22
N GLY A 95 1.35 7.12 -17.58
CA GLY A 95 2.55 7.02 -16.76
C GLY A 95 2.32 6.26 -15.45
N ILE A 96 1.29 5.42 -15.36
CA ILE A 96 0.97 4.64 -14.16
C ILE A 96 1.75 3.33 -14.23
N SER A 97 2.56 3.06 -13.21
CA SER A 97 3.36 1.84 -13.15
C SER A 97 2.53 0.63 -12.69
N ARG A 98 1.63 0.87 -11.74
CA ARG A 98 0.85 -0.16 -11.03
C ARG A 98 -0.36 -0.65 -11.83
N ASN A 99 -0.86 -1.82 -11.46
CA ASN A 99 -2.06 -2.34 -12.10
C ASN A 99 -3.30 -1.71 -11.49
N PHE A 100 -4.34 -1.57 -12.31
CA PHE A 100 -5.61 -1.08 -11.82
C PHE A 100 -6.78 -1.63 -12.61
N TYR A 101 -7.94 -1.61 -11.97
CA TYR A 101 -9.23 -1.75 -12.63
C TYR A 101 -10.21 -0.78 -11.98
N PHE A 102 -11.29 -0.45 -12.68
CA PHE A 102 -12.35 0.34 -12.08
C PHE A 102 -13.72 -0.23 -12.38
N THR A 103 -14.70 0.22 -11.60
CA THR A 103 -16.11 -0.13 -11.77
C THR A 103 -16.97 1.12 -11.81
N LEU A 104 -18.07 1.02 -12.56
CA LEU A 104 -19.14 2.01 -12.64
C LEU A 104 -20.45 1.29 -12.30
N ASP A 105 -21.12 1.66 -11.20
CA ASP A 105 -22.44 1.22 -10.64
C ASP A 105 -22.88 -0.26 -10.78
N ASN A 106 -22.79 -0.83 -11.97
CA ASN A 106 -23.24 -2.17 -12.37
C ASN A 106 -22.25 -3.29 -12.03
N GLY A 107 -21.15 -3.00 -11.33
CA GLY A 107 -20.14 -3.99 -10.95
C GLY A 107 -19.33 -4.57 -12.13
N VAL A 108 -19.45 -3.98 -13.32
CA VAL A 108 -18.60 -4.32 -14.47
C VAL A 108 -17.20 -3.77 -14.20
N ASN A 109 -16.20 -4.64 -14.27
CA ASN A 109 -14.81 -4.26 -14.14
C ASN A 109 -14.23 -3.89 -15.50
N TYR A 110 -13.58 -2.73 -15.56
CA TYR A 110 -12.82 -2.27 -16.72
C TYR A 110 -11.33 -2.24 -16.37
N GLY A 111 -10.49 -2.77 -17.26
CA GLY A 111 -9.05 -2.95 -17.02
C GLY A 111 -8.67 -4.34 -16.53
N ARG A 112 -7.50 -4.45 -15.91
CA ARG A 112 -6.96 -5.76 -15.51
C ARG A 112 -7.43 -6.14 -14.11
N VAL A 113 -8.22 -7.20 -14.03
CA VAL A 113 -8.61 -7.80 -12.75
C VAL A 113 -7.70 -8.98 -12.47
N ASN A 114 -6.78 -8.82 -11.52
CA ASN A 114 -6.10 -9.95 -10.89
C ASN A 114 -6.04 -9.68 -9.39
N THR A 115 -6.92 -10.34 -8.63
CA THR A 115 -7.09 -10.14 -7.18
C THR A 115 -6.46 -11.24 -6.33
N THR A 116 -5.83 -12.23 -6.96
CA THR A 116 -5.14 -13.31 -6.23
C THR A 116 -3.72 -12.89 -5.85
N GLY A 117 -3.47 -12.78 -4.54
CA GLY A 117 -2.13 -12.59 -3.97
C GLY A 117 -1.58 -11.17 -4.14
N VAL A 118 -2.45 -10.17 -4.00
CA VAL A 118 -2.11 -8.78 -4.27
C VAL A 118 -1.74 -8.06 -2.98
N ASP A 119 -0.56 -7.43 -2.96
CA ASP A 119 -0.12 -6.58 -1.86
C ASP A 119 -0.50 -5.11 -2.13
N ASN A 120 -0.80 -4.37 -1.07
CA ASN A 120 -1.09 -2.94 -1.08
C ASN A 120 -2.21 -2.52 -2.07
N PHE A 121 -3.45 -2.79 -1.65
CA PHE A 121 -4.68 -2.49 -2.38
C PHE A 121 -5.33 -1.21 -1.88
N ILE A 122 -5.49 -0.22 -2.76
CA ILE A 122 -6.24 1.00 -2.45
C ILE A 122 -7.49 1.11 -3.30
N GLN A 123 -8.49 1.83 -2.78
CA GLN A 123 -9.70 2.18 -3.51
C GLN A 123 -9.89 3.69 -3.51
N VAL A 124 -9.93 4.28 -4.70
CA VAL A 124 -10.31 5.68 -4.90
C VAL A 124 -11.75 5.74 -5.38
N THR A 125 -12.59 6.50 -4.67
CA THR A 125 -14.00 6.65 -5.00
C THR A 125 -14.29 8.07 -5.46
N ARG A 126 -14.92 8.21 -6.63
CA ARG A 126 -15.37 9.48 -7.20
C ARG A 126 -16.85 9.36 -7.63
N ILE A 127 -17.49 10.50 -7.86
CA ILE A 127 -18.85 10.56 -8.42
C ILE A 127 -18.74 11.08 -9.85
N THR A 128 -19.40 10.42 -10.79
CA THR A 128 -19.48 10.85 -12.19
C THR A 128 -20.91 10.71 -12.71
N ILE A 129 -21.17 11.15 -13.94
CA ILE A 129 -22.47 11.01 -14.59
C ILE A 129 -22.35 9.96 -15.70
N TYR A 130 -23.11 8.88 -15.60
CA TYR A 130 -23.19 7.84 -16.62
C TYR A 130 -24.65 7.53 -16.92
N ASN A 131 -25.03 7.45 -18.20
CA ASN A 131 -26.42 7.27 -18.63
C ASN A 131 -27.42 8.26 -17.97
N ASN A 132 -27.01 9.54 -17.86
CA ASN A 132 -27.75 10.62 -17.19
C ASN A 132 -28.12 10.37 -15.72
N LYS A 133 -27.38 9.49 -15.04
CA LYS A 133 -27.52 9.24 -13.60
C LYS A 133 -26.17 9.51 -12.91
N PRO A 134 -26.18 10.09 -11.70
CA PRO A 134 -25.00 10.08 -10.85
C PRO A 134 -24.63 8.63 -10.53
N THR A 135 -23.40 8.26 -10.86
CA THR A 135 -22.88 6.90 -10.73
C THR A 135 -21.58 6.94 -9.94
N LYS A 136 -21.41 5.94 -9.07
CA LYS A 136 -20.18 5.78 -8.31
C LYS A 136 -19.09 5.21 -9.23
N PHE A 137 -17.98 5.93 -9.32
CA PHE A 137 -16.74 5.44 -9.93
C PHE A 137 -15.82 4.94 -8.82
N GLN A 138 -15.43 3.67 -8.90
CA GLN A 138 -14.51 3.07 -7.94
C GLN A 138 -13.30 2.54 -8.70
N LEU A 139 -12.15 3.17 -8.49
CA LEU A 139 -10.87 2.73 -9.00
C LEU A 139 -10.15 1.93 -7.93
N PHE A 140 -9.59 0.81 -8.33
CA PHE A 140 -8.79 -0.07 -7.49
C PHE A 140 -7.38 -0.14 -8.06
N VAL A 141 -6.38 0.23 -7.27
CA VAL A 141 -4.97 0.23 -7.68
C VAL A 141 -4.20 -0.70 -6.77
N TYR A 142 -3.27 -1.44 -7.36
CA TYR A 142 -2.55 -2.48 -6.66
C TYR A 142 -1.21 -2.84 -7.28
N SER A 143 -0.32 -3.40 -6.45
CA SER A 143 1.02 -3.84 -6.83
C SER A 143 1.05 -5.31 -7.26
#